data_AF-A0A0N0VDB6-F1
#
_entry.id   AF-A0A0N0VDB6-F1
#
_cell.length_a   1.000
_cell.length_b   1.000
_cell.length_c   1.000
_cell.angle_alpha   90.00
_cell.angle_beta   90.00
_cell.angle_gamma   90.00
#
_symmetry.space_group_name_H-M   'P 1'
#
loop_
_entity.id
_entity.type
_entity.pdbx_description
1 polymer ?
#
loop_
_entity_poly.entity_id
_entity_poly.type
_entity_poly.pdbx_seq_one_letter_code
_entity_poly.pdbx_strand_id
1 'polypeptide(L)'
;MFRRCQLARFFRRTPLLWADEKEQVFERYTEIENSNARRISGLKAAGLFNDEWIATEKVHGANFGIYSINHGKTIRYAKRSGIMPPNEHFFGYHILIPDLTLYAQKCRELLTTQLQVSASSIIVNGELFGGKYDHPNVPKKRQSVLVGGRARSITAVQSDPFPQYCPDLHFYAFDIKYKLNEEDTDYVTLTYDEATAIFEAIPGLLYAKAIIRGPLSKVAAFDVETFTTTIPPLVGMGDYPLKGNWAEGLVVKHHKRGKPGFDPAVLTILKFKSTAFQEISNDRLQGPRVDEMEEVRRESIQVSGVQLPDIESVIRDPEVRAATQHLLNHVCDNRLKSVLSKIGTDPFETQTMTPNELATLLAKDALKDFLKEAEPKIVNSPLLLRREITRYVLFESRKYIARKWKQIVAQQTEASG
;
A
#
# COMPACT_ATOMS: atom_id res chain seq x y z
N MET A 1 71.28 -16.11 -31.03
CA MET A 1 70.24 -15.86 -32.05
C MET A 1 68.89 -16.29 -31.46
N PHE A 2 68.01 -15.33 -31.17
CA PHE A 2 66.75 -15.51 -30.44
C PHE A 2 65.68 -16.26 -31.27
N ARG A 3 64.88 -17.13 -30.62
CA ARG A 3 63.45 -17.41 -30.89
C ARG A 3 62.90 -18.31 -29.76
N ARG A 4 62.38 -17.73 -28.68
CA ARG A 4 60.97 -17.38 -28.36
C ARG A 4 60.06 -18.56 -28.00
N CYS A 5 59.92 -18.73 -26.68
CA CYS A 5 58.73 -19.09 -25.88
C CYS A 5 57.37 -19.03 -26.61
N GLN A 6 56.55 -20.07 -26.45
CA GLN A 6 55.09 -19.98 -26.58
C GLN A 6 54.44 -20.13 -25.20
N LEU A 7 53.93 -19.02 -24.69
CA LEU A 7 53.04 -18.94 -23.54
C LEU A 7 51.61 -19.30 -23.92
N ALA A 8 50.91 -19.84 -22.92
CA ALA A 8 49.49 -20.14 -22.83
C ALA A 8 48.52 -19.20 -23.58
N ARG A 9 47.51 -19.80 -24.22
CA ARG A 9 46.22 -19.17 -24.53
C ARG A 9 45.11 -19.86 -23.74
N PHE A 10 45.00 -19.51 -22.45
CA PHE A 10 43.71 -19.58 -21.77
C PHE A 10 42.82 -18.50 -22.39
N PHE A 11 41.92 -18.90 -23.30
CA PHE A 11 40.87 -18.01 -23.77
C PHE A 11 39.92 -17.71 -22.60
N ARG A 12 40.04 -16.49 -22.05
CA ARG A 12 38.94 -15.83 -21.34
C ARG A 12 37.74 -15.81 -22.27
N ARG A 13 36.71 -16.60 -21.98
CA ARG A 13 35.34 -16.33 -22.47
C ARG A 13 34.90 -15.03 -21.80
N THR A 14 34.89 -13.97 -22.59
CA THR A 14 34.77 -12.56 -22.23
C THR A 14 33.29 -12.10 -22.15
N PRO A 15 33.00 -10.95 -21.49
CA PRO A 15 31.70 -10.56 -20.91
C PRO A 15 30.50 -10.37 -21.85
N LEU A 16 30.67 -10.52 -23.16
CA LEU A 16 29.66 -10.18 -24.16
C LEU A 16 28.43 -11.10 -24.08
N LEU A 17 28.65 -12.42 -23.96
CA LEU A 17 27.57 -13.41 -23.80
C LEU A 17 26.76 -13.18 -22.51
N TRP A 18 27.39 -12.70 -21.44
CA TRP A 18 26.72 -12.41 -20.16
C TRP A 18 25.92 -11.11 -20.15
N ALA A 19 26.17 -10.20 -21.10
CA ALA A 19 25.36 -8.99 -21.26
C ALA A 19 24.05 -9.33 -22.01
N ASP A 20 24.14 -10.12 -23.08
CA ASP A 20 22.99 -10.60 -23.85
C ASP A 20 22.03 -11.45 -23.01
N GLU A 21 22.54 -12.38 -22.18
CA GLU A 21 21.69 -13.19 -21.28
C GLU A 21 20.99 -12.33 -20.22
N LYS A 22 21.61 -11.23 -19.75
CA LYS A 22 20.98 -10.33 -18.77
C LYS A 22 19.86 -9.51 -19.37
N GLU A 23 20.01 -9.06 -20.61
CA GLU A 23 18.97 -8.31 -21.32
C GLU A 23 17.78 -9.21 -21.69
N GLN A 24 18.00 -10.48 -22.03
CA GLN A 24 16.91 -11.42 -22.33
C GLN A 24 16.07 -11.83 -21.11
N VAL A 25 16.66 -11.88 -19.92
CA VAL A 25 15.96 -12.30 -18.69
C VAL A 25 15.23 -11.13 -18.01
N PHE A 26 15.72 -9.90 -18.21
CA PHE A 26 15.17 -8.72 -17.55
C PHE A 26 13.85 -8.25 -18.18
N GLU A 27 12.77 -8.33 -17.41
CA GLU A 27 11.50 -7.71 -17.77
C GLU A 27 11.31 -6.39 -17.01
N ARG A 28 11.26 -5.26 -17.74
CA ARG A 28 11.02 -3.95 -17.13
C ARG A 28 9.59 -3.88 -16.60
N TYR A 29 9.44 -3.47 -15.34
CA TYR A 29 8.12 -3.19 -14.78
C TYR A 29 7.49 -1.95 -15.45
N THR A 30 6.22 -2.06 -15.82
CA THR A 30 5.49 -1.03 -16.56
C THR A 30 5.34 0.25 -15.75
N GLU A 31 5.56 1.38 -16.40
CA GLU A 31 5.31 2.68 -15.80
C GLU A 31 3.80 2.89 -15.62
N ILE A 32 3.41 3.45 -14.48
CA ILE A 32 2.00 3.66 -14.14
C ILE A 32 1.64 5.12 -14.40
N GLU A 33 0.58 5.33 -15.16
CA GLU A 33 0.07 6.65 -15.49
C GLU A 33 -0.74 7.27 -14.34
N ASN A 34 -0.66 8.60 -14.19
CA ASN A 34 -1.44 9.34 -13.19
C ASN A 34 -2.94 9.24 -13.47
N SER A 35 -3.77 9.17 -12.44
CA SER A 35 -5.21 9.39 -12.56
C SER A 35 -5.52 10.85 -12.89
N ASN A 36 -6.45 11.08 -13.82
CA ASN A 36 -7.04 12.39 -14.09
C ASN A 36 -8.44 12.26 -14.67
N ALA A 37 -9.19 13.37 -14.72
CA ALA A 37 -10.57 13.39 -15.22
C ALA A 37 -10.73 12.73 -16.60
N ARG A 38 -9.80 12.98 -17.55
CA ARG A 38 -9.86 12.38 -18.90
C ARG A 38 -9.79 10.86 -18.86
N ARG A 39 -8.85 10.29 -18.09
CA ARG A 39 -8.71 8.83 -17.95
C ARG A 39 -9.93 8.22 -17.29
N ILE A 40 -10.46 8.87 -16.26
CA ILE A 40 -11.69 8.41 -15.60
C ILE A 40 -12.87 8.41 -16.58
N SER A 41 -13.02 9.45 -17.40
CA SER A 41 -14.04 9.48 -18.46
C SER A 41 -13.85 8.36 -19.49
N GLY A 42 -12.60 8.03 -19.85
CA GLY A 42 -12.29 6.87 -20.70
C GLY A 42 -12.73 5.54 -20.08
N LEU A 43 -12.50 5.36 -18.77
CA LEU A 43 -12.95 4.17 -18.03
C LEU A 43 -14.48 4.12 -17.90
N LYS A 44 -15.15 5.26 -17.72
CA LYS A 44 -16.62 5.38 -17.75
C LYS A 44 -17.17 4.96 -19.12
N ALA A 45 -16.60 5.47 -20.22
CA ALA A 45 -17.03 5.15 -21.57
C ALA A 45 -16.79 3.67 -21.94
N ALA A 46 -15.73 3.06 -21.40
CA ALA A 46 -15.46 1.63 -21.56
C ALA A 46 -16.33 0.72 -20.66
N GLY A 47 -17.22 1.28 -19.84
CA GLY A 47 -18.06 0.52 -18.91
C GLY A 47 -17.32 -0.03 -17.67
N LEU A 48 -16.06 0.32 -17.47
CA LEU A 48 -15.20 -0.24 -16.40
C LEU A 48 -15.27 0.55 -15.09
N PHE A 49 -15.93 1.71 -15.05
CA PHE A 49 -15.97 2.57 -13.86
C PHE A 49 -16.72 1.93 -12.68
N ASN A 50 -17.68 1.05 -12.95
CA ASN A 50 -18.46 0.35 -11.92
C ASN A 50 -17.96 -1.08 -11.66
N ASP A 51 -16.99 -1.57 -12.43
CA ASP A 51 -16.34 -2.86 -12.19
C ASP A 51 -15.53 -2.83 -10.89
N GLU A 52 -15.07 -3.98 -10.41
CA GLU A 52 -14.25 -4.05 -9.21
C GLU A 52 -12.80 -3.62 -9.47
N TRP A 53 -12.31 -2.71 -8.63
CA TRP A 53 -10.93 -2.22 -8.60
C TRP A 53 -10.34 -2.43 -7.22
N ILE A 54 -9.03 -2.65 -7.21
CA ILE A 54 -8.23 -2.78 -6.01
C ILE A 54 -7.26 -1.61 -5.95
N ALA A 55 -7.33 -0.82 -4.89
CA ALA A 55 -6.34 0.19 -4.61
C ALA A 55 -5.44 -0.26 -3.46
N THR A 56 -4.14 -0.12 -3.65
CA THR A 56 -3.09 -0.48 -2.67
C THR A 56 -2.25 0.73 -2.37
N GLU A 57 -1.65 0.81 -1.18
CA GLU A 57 -0.74 1.91 -0.84
C GLU A 57 0.43 1.96 -1.82
N LYS A 58 0.65 3.14 -2.41
CA LYS A 58 1.82 3.40 -3.25
C LYS A 58 3.01 3.70 -2.33
N VAL A 59 3.89 2.72 -2.15
CA VAL A 59 5.11 2.88 -1.38
C VAL A 59 6.09 3.75 -2.15
N HIS A 60 6.50 4.85 -1.53
CA HIS A 60 7.58 5.72 -1.96
C HIS A 60 8.94 5.10 -1.62
N GLY A 61 9.53 4.38 -2.57
CA GLY A 61 10.82 3.70 -2.40
C GLY A 61 11.58 3.64 -3.72
N ALA A 62 12.23 2.52 -3.98
CA ALA A 62 12.82 2.22 -5.27
C ALA A 62 12.31 0.88 -5.79
N ASN A 63 11.83 0.86 -7.04
CA ASN A 63 11.41 -0.35 -7.71
C ASN A 63 12.49 -1.43 -7.64
N PHE A 64 12.09 -2.61 -7.20
CA PHE A 64 12.97 -3.74 -6.94
C PHE A 64 12.30 -5.05 -7.36
N GLY A 65 13.04 -5.91 -8.05
CA GLY A 65 12.53 -7.21 -8.50
C GLY A 65 13.41 -8.36 -8.00
N ILE A 66 12.78 -9.45 -7.55
CA ILE A 66 13.43 -10.71 -7.23
C ILE A 66 13.15 -11.69 -8.37
N TYR A 67 14.20 -12.16 -9.02
CA TYR A 67 14.12 -13.06 -10.17
C TYR A 67 14.60 -14.43 -9.75
N SER A 68 13.72 -15.42 -9.75
CA SER A 68 14.04 -16.83 -9.57
C SER A 68 13.98 -17.51 -10.93
N ILE A 69 15.13 -17.86 -11.51
CA ILE A 69 15.23 -18.36 -12.91
C ILE A 69 15.85 -19.75 -12.97
N ASN A 70 15.79 -20.39 -14.14
CA ASN A 70 16.30 -21.74 -14.41
C ASN A 70 15.76 -22.75 -13.40
N HIS A 71 14.43 -22.75 -13.24
CA HIS A 71 13.71 -23.58 -12.26
C HIS A 71 14.17 -23.35 -10.81
N GLY A 72 14.55 -22.12 -10.48
CA GLY A 72 14.95 -21.72 -9.13
C GLY A 72 16.40 -21.98 -8.77
N LYS A 73 17.21 -22.51 -9.69
CA LYS A 73 18.66 -22.70 -9.48
C LYS A 73 19.41 -21.38 -9.29
N THR A 74 18.85 -20.30 -9.82
CA THR A 74 19.51 -19.00 -9.85
C THR A 74 18.57 -17.92 -9.34
N ILE A 75 19.04 -17.13 -8.38
CA ILE A 75 18.36 -15.91 -7.91
C ILE A 75 19.13 -14.68 -8.37
N ARG A 76 18.42 -13.69 -8.89
CA ARG A 76 18.93 -12.39 -9.30
C ARG A 76 18.04 -11.29 -8.74
N TYR A 77 18.62 -10.09 -8.63
CA TYR A 77 17.94 -8.91 -8.13
C TYR A 77 18.04 -7.81 -9.17
N ALA A 78 16.94 -7.09 -9.40
CA ALA A 78 16.89 -6.02 -10.38
C ALA A 78 16.40 -4.72 -9.75
N LYS A 79 16.94 -3.62 -10.27
CA LYS A 79 16.35 -2.29 -10.14
C LYS A 79 15.55 -1.98 -11.41
N ARG A 80 14.87 -0.84 -11.44
CA ARG A 80 14.07 -0.39 -12.60
C ARG A 80 14.78 -0.46 -13.95
N SER A 81 16.10 -0.26 -13.97
CA SER A 81 16.88 -0.22 -15.21
C SER A 81 17.57 -1.54 -15.57
N GLY A 82 17.42 -2.62 -14.80
CA GLY A 82 18.02 -3.92 -15.12
C GLY A 82 18.44 -4.77 -13.93
N ILE A 83 18.82 -6.02 -14.23
CA ILE A 83 19.43 -6.96 -13.29
C ILE A 83 20.78 -6.42 -12.80
N MET A 84 20.94 -6.33 -11.48
CA MET A 84 22.16 -5.83 -10.85
C MET A 84 23.21 -6.94 -10.73
N PRO A 85 24.50 -6.64 -10.93
CA PRO A 85 25.57 -7.55 -10.57
C PRO A 85 25.67 -7.68 -9.03
N PRO A 86 26.17 -8.81 -8.50
CA PRO A 86 26.21 -9.06 -7.05
C PRO A 86 27.00 -8.03 -6.23
N ASN A 87 27.94 -7.32 -6.86
CA ASN A 87 28.80 -6.31 -6.24
C ASN A 87 28.30 -4.87 -6.46
N GLU A 88 27.18 -4.64 -7.14
CA GLU A 88 26.59 -3.31 -7.25
C GLU A 88 25.91 -2.92 -5.95
N HIS A 89 26.38 -1.85 -5.31
CA HIS A 89 25.75 -1.29 -4.13
C HIS A 89 24.50 -0.48 -4.49
N PHE A 90 23.32 -1.01 -4.15
CA PHE A 90 22.02 -0.36 -4.35
C PHE A 90 21.30 -0.22 -3.01
N PHE A 91 21.41 0.96 -2.40
CA PHE A 91 20.88 1.32 -1.06
C PHE A 91 21.28 0.44 0.13
N GLY A 92 21.99 -0.66 -0.10
CA GLY A 92 22.32 -1.65 0.93
C GLY A 92 21.42 -2.89 0.91
N TYR A 93 20.66 -3.15 -0.18
CA TYR A 93 19.75 -4.30 -0.30
C TYR A 93 20.39 -5.65 0.05
N HIS A 94 21.72 -5.77 -0.03
CA HIS A 94 22.48 -6.95 0.38
C HIS A 94 22.15 -7.44 1.79
N ILE A 95 21.78 -6.52 2.70
CA ILE A 95 21.37 -6.90 4.06
C ILE A 95 20.10 -7.76 4.07
N LEU A 96 19.25 -7.61 3.05
CA LEU A 96 17.98 -8.32 2.89
C LEU A 96 18.12 -9.62 2.09
N ILE A 97 19.28 -9.93 1.50
CA ILE A 97 19.46 -11.13 0.66
C ILE A 97 18.96 -12.43 1.33
N PRO A 98 19.20 -12.69 2.63
CA PRO A 98 18.66 -13.87 3.30
C PRO A 98 17.13 -13.97 3.18
N ASP A 99 16.43 -12.89 3.52
CA ASP A 99 14.97 -12.82 3.47
C ASP A 99 14.46 -12.87 2.03
N LEU A 100 15.07 -12.12 1.11
CA LEU A 100 14.69 -12.11 -0.31
C LEU A 100 14.85 -13.49 -0.96
N THR A 101 15.88 -14.24 -0.56
CA THR A 101 16.12 -15.61 -1.03
C THR A 101 15.02 -16.55 -0.53
N LEU A 102 14.67 -16.45 0.76
CA LEU A 102 13.57 -17.21 1.35
C LEU A 102 12.24 -16.90 0.65
N TYR A 103 11.93 -15.62 0.43
CA TYR A 103 10.72 -15.19 -0.27
C TYR A 103 10.65 -15.74 -1.70
N ALA A 104 11.75 -15.67 -2.45
CA ALA A 104 11.81 -16.23 -3.81
C ALA A 104 11.51 -17.74 -3.83
N GLN A 105 12.08 -18.48 -2.89
CA GLN A 105 11.87 -19.93 -2.76
C GLN A 105 10.42 -20.24 -2.39
N LYS A 106 9.85 -19.53 -1.41
CA LYS A 106 8.46 -19.74 -0.98
C LYS A 106 7.44 -19.34 -2.04
N CYS A 107 7.63 -18.21 -2.73
CA CYS A 107 6.79 -17.85 -3.87
C CYS A 107 6.81 -18.93 -4.94
N ARG A 108 7.98 -19.53 -5.23
CA ARG A 108 8.09 -20.62 -6.19
C ARG A 108 7.37 -21.89 -5.76
N GLU A 109 7.55 -22.30 -4.52
CA GLU A 109 6.89 -23.48 -3.94
C GLU A 109 5.36 -23.35 -4.03
N LEU A 110 4.83 -22.21 -3.59
CA LEU A 110 3.39 -21.92 -3.60
C LEU A 110 2.85 -21.79 -5.01
N LEU A 111 3.54 -21.09 -5.92
CA LEU A 111 3.13 -20.98 -7.31
C LEU A 111 3.14 -22.33 -8.03
N THR A 112 4.16 -23.16 -7.79
CA THR A 112 4.23 -24.52 -8.36
C THR A 112 3.04 -25.35 -7.90
N THR A 113 2.65 -25.22 -6.63
CA THR A 113 1.47 -25.88 -6.08
C THR A 113 0.19 -25.37 -6.73
N GLN A 114 0.06 -24.06 -6.93
CA GLN A 114 -1.12 -23.47 -7.57
C GLN A 114 -1.24 -23.87 -9.05
N LEU A 115 -0.14 -23.89 -9.79
CA LEU A 115 -0.12 -24.20 -11.22
C LEU A 115 -0.03 -25.69 -11.53
N GLN A 116 0.31 -26.54 -10.55
CA GLN A 116 0.63 -27.97 -10.73
C GLN A 116 1.79 -28.22 -11.71
N VAL A 117 2.61 -27.20 -11.97
CA VAL A 117 3.80 -27.25 -12.83
C VAL A 117 4.83 -26.27 -12.32
N SER A 118 6.11 -26.65 -12.39
CA SER A 118 7.20 -25.75 -11.98
C SER A 118 7.52 -24.76 -13.10
N ALA A 119 7.24 -23.49 -12.85
CA ALA A 119 7.66 -22.39 -13.72
C ALA A 119 9.19 -22.42 -14.01
N SER A 120 9.62 -22.05 -15.21
CA SER A 120 11.03 -21.86 -15.55
C SER A 120 11.59 -20.63 -14.82
N SER A 121 10.83 -19.53 -14.84
CA SER A 121 11.16 -18.26 -14.21
C SER A 121 9.98 -17.65 -13.44
N ILE A 122 10.29 -16.97 -12.34
CA ILE A 122 9.35 -16.22 -11.52
C ILE A 122 9.97 -14.87 -11.20
N ILE A 123 9.20 -13.81 -11.37
CA ILE A 123 9.56 -12.45 -10.97
C ILE A 123 8.60 -12.02 -9.86
N VAL A 124 9.14 -11.68 -8.70
CA VAL A 124 8.41 -11.00 -7.64
C VAL A 124 8.78 -9.53 -7.70
N ASN A 125 7.86 -8.70 -8.18
CA ASN A 125 8.05 -7.25 -8.23
C ASN A 125 7.60 -6.62 -6.92
N GLY A 126 8.38 -5.66 -6.45
CA GLY A 126 8.09 -4.93 -5.23
C GLY A 126 8.83 -3.60 -5.16
N GLU A 127 8.76 -3.00 -3.99
CA GLU A 127 9.44 -1.76 -3.66
C GLU A 127 10.44 -2.02 -2.54
N LEU A 128 11.70 -1.63 -2.76
CA LEU A 128 12.69 -1.50 -1.69
C LEU A 128 12.42 -0.16 -0.99
N PHE A 129 12.28 -0.15 0.33
CA PHE A 129 11.96 1.08 1.07
C PHE A 129 12.61 1.09 2.47
N GLY A 130 12.51 2.23 3.16
CA GLY A 130 13.03 2.41 4.52
C GLY A 130 14.38 3.13 4.56
N GLY A 131 15.12 2.92 5.63
CA GLY A 131 16.38 3.62 5.90
C GLY A 131 16.22 5.04 6.46
N LYS A 132 14.99 5.46 6.81
CA LYS A 132 14.68 6.79 7.38
C LYS A 132 13.45 6.75 8.28
N TYR A 133 13.62 7.22 9.52
CA TYR A 133 12.52 7.47 10.45
C TYR A 133 12.92 8.48 11.52
N ASP A 134 12.44 9.71 11.39
CA ASP A 134 12.86 10.87 12.18
C ASP A 134 11.96 11.08 13.40
N HIS A 135 11.93 10.11 14.31
CA HIS A 135 11.21 10.22 15.58
C HIS A 135 12.20 10.40 16.76
N PRO A 136 11.97 11.30 17.73
CA PRO A 136 12.89 11.56 18.84
C PRO A 136 13.28 10.32 19.66
N ASN A 137 12.33 9.39 19.82
CA ASN A 137 12.52 8.15 20.58
C ASN A 137 12.98 6.96 19.72
N VAL A 138 13.25 7.16 18.43
CA VAL A 138 13.77 6.12 17.55
C VAL A 138 15.26 6.39 17.30
N PRO A 139 16.18 5.52 17.76
CA PRO A 139 17.60 5.74 17.58
C PRO A 139 18.02 5.82 16.12
N LYS A 140 18.87 6.79 15.80
CA LYS A 140 19.51 6.86 14.48
C LYS A 140 20.52 5.71 14.37
N LYS A 141 20.21 4.72 13.54
CA LYS A 141 21.13 3.61 13.24
C LYS A 141 22.01 3.98 12.04
N ARG A 142 23.33 3.84 12.18
CA ARG A 142 24.24 3.79 11.04
C ARG A 142 24.57 2.34 10.78
N GLN A 143 24.03 1.79 9.70
CA GLN A 143 24.30 0.42 9.27
C GLN A 143 25.23 0.42 8.06
N SER A 144 26.01 -0.65 7.95
CA SER A 144 26.85 -0.90 6.77
C SER A 144 26.76 -2.36 6.39
N VAL A 145 26.89 -2.65 5.09
CA VAL A 145 26.91 -4.00 4.54
C VAL A 145 28.15 -4.21 3.69
N LEU A 146 28.69 -5.43 3.68
CA LEU A 146 29.82 -5.80 2.84
C LEU A 146 29.33 -6.06 1.42
N VAL A 147 29.86 -5.29 0.46
CA VAL A 147 29.59 -5.45 -0.97
C VAL A 147 30.92 -5.56 -1.71
N GLY A 148 31.15 -6.72 -2.34
CA GLY A 148 32.41 -6.98 -3.04
C GLY A 148 33.65 -6.87 -2.13
N GLY A 149 33.52 -7.28 -0.86
CA GLY A 149 34.59 -7.20 0.13
C GLY A 149 34.84 -5.81 0.73
N ARG A 150 34.01 -4.81 0.41
CA ARG A 150 34.11 -3.44 0.96
C ARG A 150 32.89 -3.11 1.79
N ALA A 151 33.08 -2.51 2.97
CA ALA A 151 31.98 -1.97 3.76
C ALA A 151 31.37 -0.76 3.04
N ARG A 152 30.04 -0.77 2.88
CA ARG A 152 29.26 0.31 2.29
C ARG A 152 28.14 0.69 3.24
N SER A 153 27.91 1.99 3.43
CA SER A 153 26.84 2.47 4.29
C SER A 153 25.47 2.22 3.66
N ILE A 154 24.53 1.76 4.48
CA ILE A 154 23.12 1.70 4.14
C ILE A 154 22.55 3.12 4.21
N THR A 155 21.83 3.53 3.16
CA THR A 155 21.24 4.87 3.06
C THR A 155 19.74 4.77 2.95
N ALA A 156 19.04 5.83 3.36
CA ALA A 156 17.62 5.99 3.07
C ALA A 156 17.35 5.80 1.57
N VAL A 157 16.29 5.06 1.23
CA VAL A 157 15.92 4.86 -0.17
C VAL A 157 15.37 6.16 -0.78
N GLN A 158 14.67 6.95 0.02
CA GLN A 158 14.13 8.26 -0.33
C GLN A 158 14.49 9.31 0.72
N SER A 159 14.66 10.56 0.30
CA SER A 159 15.08 11.67 1.17
C SER A 159 13.95 12.60 1.61
N ASP A 160 12.75 12.47 1.02
CA ASP A 160 11.60 13.32 1.28
C ASP A 160 11.18 13.35 2.77
N PRO A 161 10.54 14.44 3.24
CA PRO A 161 10.12 14.56 4.63
C PRO A 161 9.06 13.52 5.04
N PHE A 162 8.23 13.07 4.10
CA PHE A 162 7.24 12.00 4.24
C PHE A 162 7.03 11.32 2.88
N PRO A 163 6.45 10.11 2.83
CA PRO A 163 6.29 9.21 3.96
C PRO A 163 7.66 8.72 4.48
N GLN A 164 7.72 8.46 5.78
CA GLN A 164 8.80 7.74 6.44
C GLN A 164 8.24 6.46 7.06
N TYR A 165 8.95 5.35 6.88
CA TYR A 165 8.42 4.03 7.23
C TYR A 165 9.10 3.43 8.45
N CYS A 166 10.43 3.32 8.39
CA CYS A 166 11.27 2.77 9.47
C CYS A 166 12.77 3.04 9.20
N PRO A 167 13.62 2.92 10.24
CA PRO A 167 15.07 3.07 10.11
C PRO A 167 15.76 1.95 9.32
N ASP A 168 15.18 0.75 9.31
CA ASP A 168 15.73 -0.43 8.66
C ASP A 168 15.23 -0.51 7.20
N LEU A 169 15.87 -1.32 6.36
CA LEU A 169 15.41 -1.57 4.98
C LEU A 169 14.39 -2.70 4.96
N HIS A 170 13.42 -2.62 4.05
CA HIS A 170 12.43 -3.67 3.80
C HIS A 170 12.08 -3.78 2.32
N PHE A 171 11.48 -4.93 1.96
CA PHE A 171 10.92 -5.18 0.64
C PHE A 171 9.40 -5.34 0.73
N TYR A 172 8.68 -4.65 -0.17
CA TYR A 172 7.22 -4.65 -0.24
C TYR A 172 6.73 -5.21 -1.58
N ALA A 173 6.25 -6.45 -1.62
CA ALA A 173 5.83 -7.11 -2.85
C ALA A 173 4.47 -6.59 -3.37
N PHE A 174 4.31 -6.45 -4.68
CA PHE A 174 3.05 -5.97 -5.27
C PHE A 174 2.58 -6.68 -6.55
N ASP A 175 3.42 -7.48 -7.22
CA ASP A 175 3.03 -8.31 -8.37
C ASP A 175 3.92 -9.56 -8.48
N ILE A 176 3.37 -10.63 -9.04
CA ILE A 176 4.11 -11.81 -9.45
C ILE A 176 3.91 -12.02 -10.96
N LYS A 177 4.99 -12.36 -11.63
CA LYS A 177 4.99 -12.82 -13.02
C LYS A 177 5.73 -14.14 -13.15
N TYR A 178 5.38 -14.96 -14.13
CA TYR A 178 6.06 -16.23 -14.37
C TYR A 178 6.12 -16.63 -15.85
N LYS A 179 7.05 -17.51 -16.19
CA LYS A 179 7.08 -18.29 -17.44
C LYS A 179 7.05 -19.77 -17.11
N LEU A 180 6.37 -20.56 -17.93
CA LEU A 180 6.35 -22.02 -17.73
C LEU A 180 7.61 -22.64 -18.31
N ASN A 181 8.00 -22.23 -19.51
CA ASN A 181 9.17 -22.72 -20.24
C ASN A 181 10.23 -21.62 -20.39
N GLU A 182 11.49 -22.00 -20.60
CA GLU A 182 12.55 -21.02 -20.87
C GLU A 182 12.38 -20.36 -22.26
N GLU A 183 11.68 -21.04 -23.18
CA GLU A 183 11.41 -20.60 -24.55
C GLU A 183 10.25 -19.59 -24.64
N ASP A 184 9.41 -19.48 -23.60
CA ASP A 184 8.29 -18.55 -23.60
C ASP A 184 8.82 -17.11 -23.75
N THR A 185 8.26 -16.33 -24.68
CA THR A 185 8.69 -14.94 -24.93
C THR A 185 8.23 -14.01 -23.81
N ASP A 186 6.98 -14.15 -23.41
CA ASP A 186 6.29 -13.22 -22.51
C ASP A 186 6.02 -13.84 -21.15
N TYR A 187 6.07 -13.01 -20.12
CA TYR A 187 5.68 -13.42 -18.78
C TYR A 187 4.15 -13.33 -18.62
N VAL A 188 3.58 -14.36 -17.99
CA VAL A 188 2.19 -14.31 -17.50
C VAL A 188 2.17 -13.55 -16.18
N THR A 189 1.31 -12.53 -16.09
CA THR A 189 1.10 -11.76 -14.86
C THR A 189 -0.04 -12.37 -14.07
N LEU A 190 0.18 -12.69 -12.79
CA LEU A 190 -0.91 -13.13 -11.91
C LEU A 190 -1.89 -11.97 -11.67
N THR A 191 -3.15 -12.32 -11.47
CA THR A 191 -4.13 -11.37 -10.93
C THR A 191 -3.76 -10.98 -9.51
N TYR A 192 -4.36 -9.88 -9.02
CA TYR A 192 -4.14 -9.40 -7.66
C TYR A 192 -4.42 -10.48 -6.61
N ASP A 193 -5.57 -11.16 -6.71
CA ASP A 193 -6.00 -12.18 -5.74
C ASP A 193 -5.08 -13.40 -5.75
N GLU A 194 -4.62 -13.85 -6.92
CA GLU A 194 -3.66 -14.95 -7.04
C GLU A 194 -2.30 -14.60 -6.41
N ALA A 195 -1.76 -13.41 -6.71
CA ALA A 195 -0.48 -12.97 -6.14
C ALA A 195 -0.56 -12.78 -4.63
N THR A 196 -1.65 -12.20 -4.13
CA THR A 196 -1.82 -11.96 -2.69
C THR A 196 -2.05 -13.22 -1.88
N ALA A 197 -2.75 -14.22 -2.44
CA ALA A 197 -2.86 -15.53 -1.80
C ALA A 197 -1.48 -16.17 -1.56
N ILE A 198 -0.55 -16.01 -2.51
CA ILE A 198 0.85 -16.44 -2.35
C ILE A 198 1.55 -15.59 -1.28
N PHE A 199 1.44 -14.26 -1.35
CA PHE A 199 2.14 -13.38 -0.39
C PHE A 199 1.68 -13.59 1.05
N GLU A 200 0.38 -13.75 1.28
CA GLU A 200 -0.21 -13.93 2.62
C GLU A 200 0.26 -15.22 3.29
N ALA A 201 0.55 -16.27 2.50
CA ALA A 201 1.08 -17.53 3.01
C ALA A 201 2.58 -17.48 3.39
N ILE A 202 3.27 -16.35 3.18
CA ILE A 202 4.72 -16.21 3.46
C ILE A 202 4.92 -15.34 4.71
N PRO A 203 5.31 -15.93 5.86
CA PRO A 203 5.56 -15.17 7.08
C PRO A 203 6.63 -14.11 6.88
N GLY A 204 6.37 -12.89 7.38
CA GLY A 204 7.32 -11.78 7.34
C GLY A 204 7.39 -11.01 6.01
N LEU A 205 6.81 -11.53 4.92
CA LEU A 205 6.75 -10.80 3.66
C LEU A 205 5.75 -9.64 3.76
N LEU A 206 6.24 -8.42 3.59
CA LEU A 206 5.36 -7.26 3.40
C LEU A 206 4.88 -7.21 1.95
N TYR A 207 3.59 -6.92 1.76
CA TYR A 207 2.98 -6.88 0.44
C TYR A 207 1.82 -5.90 0.35
N ALA A 208 1.46 -5.58 -0.89
CA ALA A 208 0.39 -4.69 -1.31
C ALA A 208 -1.00 -5.22 -0.96
N LYS A 209 -1.40 -5.05 0.30
CA LYS A 209 -2.77 -5.32 0.75
C LYS A 209 -3.71 -4.22 0.26
N ALA A 210 -4.93 -4.61 -0.13
CA ALA A 210 -5.96 -3.70 -0.61
C ALA A 210 -6.30 -2.70 0.49
N ILE A 211 -6.03 -1.42 0.24
CA ILE A 211 -6.47 -0.30 1.09
C ILE A 211 -7.96 -0.08 0.89
N ILE A 212 -8.42 -0.19 -0.35
CA ILE A 212 -9.84 -0.12 -0.68
C ILE A 212 -10.12 -1.01 -1.88
N ARG A 213 -11.17 -1.84 -1.77
CA ARG A 213 -11.68 -2.68 -2.85
C ARG A 213 -13.14 -2.37 -3.12
N GLY A 214 -13.53 -2.38 -4.39
CA GLY A 214 -14.91 -2.13 -4.84
C GLY A 214 -14.97 -1.37 -6.16
N PRO A 215 -16.12 -0.76 -6.51
CA PRO A 215 -16.25 0.00 -7.75
C PRO A 215 -15.24 1.16 -7.81
N LEU A 216 -14.82 1.58 -9.02
CA LEU A 216 -13.86 2.68 -9.15
C LEU A 216 -14.42 3.98 -8.56
N SER A 217 -15.74 4.16 -8.53
CA SER A 217 -16.41 5.25 -7.81
C SER A 217 -16.10 5.25 -6.31
N LYS A 218 -16.06 4.07 -5.67
CA LYS A 218 -15.65 3.94 -4.26
C LYS A 218 -14.19 4.36 -4.13
N VAL A 219 -13.30 3.85 -4.98
CA VAL A 219 -11.86 4.20 -4.93
C VAL A 219 -11.63 5.69 -5.19
N ALA A 220 -12.32 6.28 -6.16
CA ALA A 220 -12.18 7.68 -6.54
C ALA A 220 -12.72 8.65 -5.47
N ALA A 221 -13.62 8.20 -4.60
CA ALA A 221 -14.09 8.97 -3.44
C ALA A 221 -13.08 9.01 -2.28
N PHE A 222 -11.99 8.25 -2.36
CA PHE A 222 -10.95 8.22 -1.33
C PHE A 222 -10.10 9.50 -1.35
N ASP A 223 -9.88 10.06 -0.16
CA ASP A 223 -9.03 11.24 0.01
C ASP A 223 -7.56 10.85 0.10
N VAL A 224 -6.87 10.93 -1.04
CA VAL A 224 -5.42 10.68 -1.12
C VAL A 224 -4.58 11.83 -0.55
N GLU A 225 -5.11 13.05 -0.41
CA GLU A 225 -4.35 14.21 0.06
C GLU A 225 -3.98 14.08 1.53
N THR A 226 -4.87 13.48 2.33
CA THR A 226 -4.65 13.30 3.78
C THR A 226 -4.44 11.83 4.18
N PHE A 227 -4.23 10.94 3.20
CA PHE A 227 -4.00 9.53 3.46
C PHE A 227 -2.68 9.32 4.22
N THR A 228 -2.79 8.92 5.49
CA THR A 228 -1.63 8.57 6.34
C THR A 228 -1.14 7.18 5.99
N THR A 229 0.18 6.99 5.82
CA THR A 229 0.75 5.67 5.50
C THR A 229 0.36 4.61 6.54
N THR A 230 0.02 3.42 6.08
CA THR A 230 -0.41 2.28 6.91
C THR A 230 0.76 1.38 7.31
N ILE A 231 1.96 1.66 6.80
CA ILE A 231 3.13 0.78 6.92
C ILE A 231 3.87 0.86 8.27
N PRO A 232 4.05 2.03 8.93
CA PRO A 232 4.86 2.10 10.15
C PRO A 232 4.49 1.07 11.23
N PRO A 233 3.20 0.81 11.55
CA PRO A 233 2.83 -0.25 12.50
C PRO A 233 3.30 -1.64 12.09
N LEU A 234 3.37 -1.94 10.79
CA LEU A 234 3.76 -3.25 10.25
C LEU A 234 5.25 -3.55 10.42
N VAL A 235 6.06 -2.51 10.60
CA VAL A 235 7.52 -2.59 10.76
C VAL A 235 7.97 -2.13 12.15
N GLY A 236 7.09 -2.27 13.15
CA GLY A 236 7.39 -2.00 14.55
C GLY A 236 7.44 -0.52 14.94
N MET A 237 7.05 0.40 14.06
CA MET A 237 7.02 1.84 14.32
C MET A 237 5.66 2.36 14.83
N GLY A 238 4.77 1.44 15.24
CA GLY A 238 3.39 1.76 15.65
C GLY A 238 3.26 2.71 16.84
N ASP A 239 4.26 2.75 17.73
CA ASP A 239 4.27 3.60 18.93
C ASP A 239 5.01 4.94 18.75
N TYR A 240 5.54 5.19 17.56
CA TYR A 240 6.41 6.34 17.28
C TYR A 240 5.82 7.27 16.21
N PRO A 241 4.58 7.76 16.37
CA PRO A 241 3.87 8.45 15.30
C PRO A 241 4.59 9.72 14.83
N LEU A 242 4.70 9.86 13.51
CA LEU A 242 5.14 11.10 12.87
C LEU A 242 3.94 11.95 12.45
N LYS A 243 3.96 13.24 12.76
CA LYS A 243 2.91 14.18 12.35
C LYS A 243 2.99 14.42 10.84
N GLY A 244 1.87 14.32 10.13
CA GLY A 244 1.82 14.58 8.69
C GLY A 244 2.55 13.54 7.85
N ASN A 245 2.64 12.30 8.33
CA ASN A 245 3.29 11.20 7.60
C ASN A 245 2.36 10.63 6.51
N TRP A 246 2.06 11.44 5.51
CA TRP A 246 1.16 11.07 4.43
C TRP A 246 1.83 10.11 3.46
N ALA A 247 1.07 9.12 2.98
CA ALA A 247 1.50 8.24 1.91
C ALA A 247 1.64 9.01 0.59
N GLU A 248 2.39 8.45 -0.35
CA GLU A 248 2.50 9.02 -1.71
C GLU A 248 1.14 9.02 -2.42
N GLY A 249 0.35 7.96 -2.17
CA GLY A 249 -0.97 7.78 -2.74
C GLY A 249 -1.32 6.30 -2.88
N LEU A 250 -2.02 5.97 -3.97
CA LEU A 250 -2.52 4.63 -4.27
C LEU A 250 -2.08 4.16 -5.66
N VAL A 251 -1.82 2.86 -5.79
CA VAL A 251 -1.82 2.15 -7.07
C VAL A 251 -3.15 1.42 -7.20
N VAL A 252 -3.88 1.72 -8.27
CA VAL A 252 -5.25 1.24 -8.52
C VAL A 252 -5.24 0.32 -9.73
N LYS A 253 -5.63 -0.94 -9.55
CA LYS A 253 -5.64 -1.99 -10.58
C LYS A 253 -7.06 -2.54 -10.74
N HIS A 254 -7.46 -2.82 -11.97
CA HIS A 254 -8.69 -3.57 -12.22
C HIS A 254 -8.53 -5.02 -11.74
N HIS A 255 -9.55 -5.60 -11.12
CA HIS A 255 -9.44 -6.92 -10.51
C HIS A 255 -9.10 -8.05 -11.49
N LYS A 256 -9.55 -7.93 -12.75
CA LYS A 256 -9.22 -8.88 -13.85
C LYS A 256 -7.86 -8.62 -14.52
N ARG A 257 -7.08 -7.61 -14.12
CA ARG A 257 -5.77 -7.38 -14.75
C ARG A 257 -4.87 -8.60 -14.57
N GLY A 258 -4.33 -9.14 -15.67
CA GLY A 258 -3.56 -10.39 -15.69
C GLY A 258 -4.41 -11.63 -16.03
N LYS A 259 -5.74 -11.52 -16.00
CA LYS A 259 -6.63 -12.63 -16.38
C LYS A 259 -6.57 -12.86 -17.91
N PRO A 260 -6.38 -14.10 -18.38
CA PRO A 260 -6.45 -14.41 -19.81
C PRO A 260 -7.76 -13.93 -20.44
N GLY A 261 -7.66 -13.28 -21.60
CA GLY A 261 -8.81 -12.74 -22.35
C GLY A 261 -9.36 -11.41 -21.83
N PHE A 262 -8.80 -10.84 -20.76
CA PHE A 262 -9.14 -9.49 -20.30
C PHE A 262 -8.14 -8.47 -20.87
N ASP A 263 -8.45 -7.96 -22.07
CA ASP A 263 -7.61 -6.99 -22.80
C ASP A 263 -8.42 -5.75 -23.22
N PRO A 264 -8.80 -4.88 -22.27
CA PRO A 264 -9.53 -3.66 -22.59
C PRO A 264 -8.64 -2.65 -23.32
N ALA A 265 -9.22 -1.90 -24.25
CA ALA A 265 -8.53 -0.85 -25.00
C ALA A 265 -8.02 0.34 -24.15
N VAL A 266 -8.40 0.39 -22.87
CA VAL A 266 -8.00 1.42 -21.91
C VAL A 266 -7.12 0.82 -20.83
N LEU A 267 -6.14 1.60 -20.33
CA LEU A 267 -5.25 1.15 -19.26
C LEU A 267 -6.03 0.84 -17.98
N THR A 268 -5.79 -0.34 -17.42
CA THR A 268 -6.45 -0.86 -16.21
C THR A 268 -5.55 -0.82 -14.97
N ILE A 269 -4.54 0.05 -15.01
CA ILE A 269 -3.68 0.38 -13.87
C ILE A 269 -3.39 1.88 -13.87
N LEU A 270 -3.59 2.52 -12.72
CA LEU A 270 -3.42 3.96 -12.53
C LEU A 270 -2.76 4.23 -11.17
N LYS A 271 -2.17 5.41 -11.02
CA LYS A 271 -1.72 5.92 -9.71
C LYS A 271 -2.49 7.18 -9.33
N PHE A 272 -3.06 7.17 -8.13
CA PHE A 272 -3.71 8.32 -7.51
C PHE A 272 -2.70 8.87 -6.52
N LYS A 273 -2.12 10.04 -6.79
CA LYS A 273 -1.08 10.63 -5.93
C LYS A 273 -1.60 11.90 -5.28
N SER A 274 -1.17 12.15 -4.05
CA SER A 274 -1.45 13.46 -3.45
C SER A 274 -0.68 14.57 -4.18
N THR A 275 -1.21 15.79 -4.10
CA THR A 275 -0.57 16.97 -4.68
C THR A 275 0.86 17.17 -4.16
N ALA A 276 1.14 16.77 -2.92
CA ALA A 276 2.48 16.83 -2.33
C ALA A 276 3.55 16.07 -3.13
N PHE A 277 3.18 14.99 -3.84
CA PHE A 277 4.08 14.14 -4.66
C PHE A 277 3.90 14.31 -6.16
N GLN A 278 3.19 15.37 -6.60
CA GLN A 278 3.18 15.72 -8.01
C GLN A 278 4.56 16.28 -8.41
N GLU A 279 5.11 15.74 -9.50
CA GLU A 279 6.36 16.24 -10.07
C GLU A 279 6.12 17.68 -10.54
N ILE A 280 6.95 18.62 -10.08
CA ILE A 280 6.93 19.98 -10.60
C ILE A 280 7.63 19.92 -11.95
N SER A 281 6.91 20.21 -13.03
CA SER A 281 7.58 20.58 -14.26
C SER A 281 8.36 21.86 -14.02
N ASN A 282 9.62 21.91 -14.47
CA ASN A 282 10.40 23.16 -14.44
C ASN A 282 9.80 24.25 -15.36
N ASP A 283 8.75 23.91 -16.11
CA ASP A 283 8.00 24.85 -16.92
C ASP A 283 7.07 25.72 -16.07
N ARG A 284 7.43 27.00 -15.96
CA ARG A 284 6.65 28.02 -15.24
C ARG A 284 5.23 28.22 -15.80
N LEU A 285 4.96 27.76 -17.02
CA LEU A 285 3.62 27.85 -17.64
C LEU A 285 2.64 26.82 -17.08
N GLN A 286 3.10 25.75 -16.41
CA GLN A 286 2.23 24.68 -15.91
C GLN A 286 1.45 25.03 -14.63
N GLY A 287 1.64 26.24 -14.08
CA GLY A 287 0.87 26.70 -12.93
C GLY A 287 1.19 25.95 -11.62
N PRO A 288 0.43 26.19 -10.54
CA PRO A 288 0.61 25.48 -9.28
C PRO A 288 0.20 24.00 -9.41
N ARG A 289 0.65 23.17 -8.46
CA ARG A 289 0.13 21.80 -8.29
C ARG A 289 -1.38 21.85 -8.08
N VAL A 290 -2.11 21.07 -8.85
CA VAL A 290 -3.57 20.99 -8.78
C VAL A 290 -4.00 19.55 -8.62
N ASP A 291 -5.08 19.34 -7.88
CA ASP A 291 -5.70 18.04 -7.77
C ASP A 291 -6.54 17.76 -9.03
N GLU A 292 -5.93 17.10 -10.03
CA GLU A 292 -6.58 16.72 -11.30
C GLU A 292 -7.79 15.78 -11.13
N MET A 293 -8.01 15.29 -9.90
CA MET A 293 -9.09 14.38 -9.54
C MET A 293 -10.14 15.04 -8.64
N GLU A 294 -10.02 16.32 -8.29
CA GLU A 294 -10.89 16.98 -7.30
C GLU A 294 -12.38 16.86 -7.67
N GLU A 295 -12.75 17.19 -8.90
CA GLU A 295 -14.13 17.12 -9.37
C GLU A 295 -14.65 15.68 -9.39
N VAL A 296 -13.85 14.75 -9.90
CA VAL A 296 -14.19 13.32 -9.90
C VAL A 296 -14.38 12.80 -8.48
N ARG A 297 -13.53 13.20 -7.53
CA ARG A 297 -13.64 12.81 -6.12
C ARG A 297 -14.92 13.38 -5.51
N ARG A 298 -15.23 14.65 -5.77
CA ARG A 298 -16.47 15.29 -5.30
C ARG A 298 -17.72 14.57 -5.80
N GLU A 299 -17.79 14.24 -7.09
CA GLU A 299 -18.87 13.44 -7.66
C GLU A 299 -18.94 12.05 -7.02
N SER A 300 -17.78 11.40 -6.88
CA SER A 300 -17.68 10.05 -6.33
C SER A 300 -18.09 9.98 -4.86
N ILE A 301 -17.82 11.03 -4.07
CA ILE A 301 -18.28 11.18 -2.68
C ILE A 301 -19.80 11.30 -2.61
N GLN A 302 -20.46 11.96 -3.57
CA GLN A 302 -21.92 12.04 -3.60
C GLN A 302 -22.56 10.66 -3.82
N VAL A 303 -21.90 9.79 -4.59
CA VAL A 303 -22.39 8.43 -4.90
C VAL A 303 -22.03 7.43 -3.80
N SER A 304 -20.76 7.40 -3.40
CA SER A 304 -20.21 6.35 -2.53
C SER A 304 -20.08 6.78 -1.06
N GLY A 305 -20.22 8.07 -0.78
CA GLY A 305 -19.81 8.67 0.48
C GLY A 305 -18.29 8.81 0.61
N VAL A 306 -17.86 9.51 1.65
CA VAL A 306 -16.45 9.57 2.05
C VAL A 306 -15.97 8.16 2.39
N GLN A 307 -14.75 7.81 1.97
CA GLN A 307 -14.16 6.51 2.26
C GLN A 307 -13.05 6.60 3.29
N LEU A 308 -12.96 5.56 4.12
CA LEU A 308 -11.76 5.21 4.88
C LEU A 308 -11.10 3.99 4.21
N PRO A 309 -9.84 3.68 4.54
CA PRO A 309 -9.29 2.36 4.24
C PRO A 309 -10.21 1.26 4.77
N ASP A 310 -10.34 0.16 4.05
CA ASP A 310 -11.05 -1.02 4.53
C ASP A 310 -10.33 -1.52 5.81
N ILE A 311 -11.10 -1.80 6.87
CA ILE A 311 -10.56 -2.00 8.23
C ILE A 311 -9.47 -3.07 8.32
N GLU A 312 -9.58 -4.13 7.51
CA GLU A 312 -8.63 -5.25 7.44
C GLU A 312 -7.26 -4.90 6.83
N SER A 313 -7.19 -3.78 6.12
CA SER A 313 -5.96 -3.27 5.51
C SER A 313 -5.06 -2.60 6.56
N VAL A 314 -5.70 -1.93 7.52
CA VAL A 314 -5.07 -1.15 8.59
C VAL A 314 -4.91 -2.00 9.86
N ILE A 315 -5.98 -2.69 10.26
CA ILE A 315 -6.02 -3.55 11.45
C ILE A 315 -5.86 -5.00 11.01
N ARG A 316 -4.60 -5.43 10.88
CA ARG A 316 -4.26 -6.77 10.37
C ARG A 316 -4.38 -7.87 11.42
N ASP A 317 -4.24 -7.54 12.70
CA ASP A 317 -4.44 -8.47 13.80
C ASP A 317 -5.94 -8.86 13.89
N PRO A 318 -6.30 -10.15 13.74
CA PRO A 318 -7.69 -10.58 13.76
C PRO A 318 -8.42 -10.29 15.08
N GLU A 319 -7.74 -10.36 16.22
CA GLU A 319 -8.34 -10.12 17.54
C GLU A 319 -8.62 -8.62 17.71
N VAL A 320 -7.67 -7.77 17.34
CA VAL A 320 -7.86 -6.31 17.38
C VAL A 320 -8.96 -5.88 16.41
N ARG A 321 -9.03 -6.51 15.23
CA ARG A 321 -10.09 -6.26 14.25
C ARG A 321 -11.46 -6.68 14.78
N ALA A 322 -11.58 -7.84 15.41
CA ALA A 322 -12.82 -8.30 16.03
C ALA A 322 -13.27 -7.36 17.16
N ALA A 323 -12.34 -6.94 18.02
CA ALA A 323 -12.62 -5.95 19.07
C ALA A 323 -13.04 -4.59 18.50
N THR A 324 -12.44 -4.16 17.39
CA THR A 324 -12.83 -2.93 16.70
C THR A 324 -14.23 -3.05 16.13
N GLN A 325 -14.58 -4.17 15.49
CA GLN A 325 -15.94 -4.40 14.99
C GLN A 325 -16.97 -4.40 16.13
N HIS A 326 -16.61 -4.98 17.28
CA HIS A 326 -17.43 -4.92 18.49
C HIS A 326 -17.64 -3.48 18.97
N LEU A 327 -16.58 -2.65 19.01
CA LEU A 327 -16.70 -1.22 19.28
C LEU A 327 -17.62 -0.50 18.28
N LEU A 328 -17.56 -0.82 16.99
CA LEU A 328 -18.46 -0.21 16.00
C LEU A 328 -19.93 -0.55 16.27
N ASN A 329 -20.22 -1.74 16.81
CA ASN A 329 -21.58 -2.14 17.18
C ASN A 329 -22.14 -1.35 18.38
N HIS A 330 -21.28 -0.70 19.19
CA HIS A 330 -21.73 0.23 20.24
C HIS A 330 -22.32 1.53 19.69
N VAL A 331 -22.12 1.83 18.40
CA VAL A 331 -22.77 2.94 17.70
C VAL A 331 -24.21 2.52 17.33
N CYS A 332 -25.12 2.64 18.29
CA CYS A 332 -26.50 2.17 18.16
C CYS A 332 -27.52 3.14 18.77
N ASP A 333 -28.83 2.86 18.57
CA ASP A 333 -29.92 3.73 19.05
C ASP A 333 -29.96 3.87 20.58
N ASN A 334 -29.68 2.80 21.32
CA ASN A 334 -29.64 2.86 22.78
C ASN A 334 -28.53 3.80 23.27
N ARG A 335 -27.36 3.73 22.63
CA ARG A 335 -26.23 4.61 22.92
C ARG A 335 -26.57 6.06 22.58
N LEU A 336 -27.15 6.29 21.40
CA LEU A 336 -27.60 7.62 20.98
C LEU A 336 -28.61 8.22 21.96
N LYS A 337 -29.63 7.47 22.39
CA LYS A 337 -30.60 7.91 23.39
C LYS A 337 -29.94 8.29 24.71
N SER A 338 -28.99 7.49 25.18
CA SER A 338 -28.22 7.81 26.39
C SER A 338 -27.44 9.12 26.23
N VAL A 339 -26.81 9.34 25.09
CA VAL A 339 -26.08 10.57 24.79
C VAL A 339 -27.03 11.78 24.75
N LEU A 340 -28.15 11.68 24.02
CA LEU A 340 -29.15 12.76 23.96
C LEU A 340 -29.69 13.11 25.36
N SER A 341 -29.98 12.11 26.21
CA SER A 341 -30.45 12.35 27.59
C SER A 341 -29.44 13.09 28.47
N LYS A 342 -28.13 12.97 28.19
CA LYS A 342 -27.07 13.68 28.91
C LYS A 342 -26.88 15.12 28.42
N ILE A 343 -27.26 15.39 27.16
CA ILE A 343 -27.11 16.70 26.51
C ILE A 343 -28.32 17.59 26.83
N GLY A 344 -29.53 17.02 26.84
CA GLY A 344 -30.78 17.78 26.90
C GLY A 344 -31.20 18.34 25.53
N THR A 345 -32.28 19.13 25.51
CA THR A 345 -32.89 19.70 24.29
C THR A 345 -32.33 21.09 23.94
N ASP A 346 -31.87 21.88 24.92
CA ASP A 346 -31.40 23.26 24.73
C ASP A 346 -30.41 23.46 23.56
N PRO A 347 -29.41 22.57 23.33
CA PRO A 347 -28.47 22.76 22.23
C PRO A 347 -29.10 22.57 20.84
N PHE A 348 -30.20 21.83 20.73
CA PHE A 348 -30.95 21.65 19.50
C PHE A 348 -31.89 22.83 19.25
N GLU A 349 -32.52 23.35 20.31
CA GLU A 349 -33.39 24.53 20.25
C GLU A 349 -32.60 25.80 19.89
N THR A 350 -31.43 25.98 20.47
CA THR A 350 -30.53 27.10 20.18
C THR A 350 -29.74 26.93 18.87
N GLN A 351 -29.93 25.81 18.16
CA GLN A 351 -29.21 25.46 16.93
C GLN A 351 -27.68 25.49 17.09
N THR A 352 -27.19 25.28 18.31
CA THR A 352 -25.76 25.25 18.61
C THR A 352 -25.16 23.87 18.41
N MET A 353 -25.98 22.80 18.46
CA MET A 353 -25.55 21.44 18.21
C MET A 353 -25.40 21.13 16.72
N THR A 354 -24.21 20.67 16.32
CA THR A 354 -23.96 20.18 14.97
C THR A 354 -23.98 18.64 14.87
N PRO A 355 -24.21 18.06 13.66
CA PRO A 355 -24.08 16.62 13.45
C PRO A 355 -22.71 16.07 13.86
N ASN A 356 -21.65 16.85 13.63
CA ASN A 356 -20.28 16.43 13.93
C ASN A 356 -19.99 16.39 15.44
N GLU A 357 -20.51 17.35 16.20
CA GLU A 357 -20.39 17.35 17.65
C GLU A 357 -21.17 16.19 18.26
N LEU A 358 -22.42 15.98 17.83
CA LEU A 358 -23.22 14.83 18.30
C LEU A 358 -22.56 13.49 17.95
N ALA A 359 -22.00 13.35 16.74
CA ALA A 359 -21.24 12.16 16.35
C ALA A 359 -19.98 11.96 17.21
N THR A 360 -19.32 13.05 17.61
CA THR A 360 -18.16 12.99 18.50
C THR A 360 -18.56 12.55 19.91
N LEU A 361 -19.70 13.03 20.42
CA LEU A 361 -20.24 12.61 21.71
C LEU A 361 -20.67 11.14 21.68
N LEU A 362 -21.32 10.70 20.59
CA LEU A 362 -21.68 9.30 20.37
C LEU A 362 -20.44 8.39 20.34
N ALA A 363 -19.41 8.77 19.59
CA ALA A 363 -18.16 8.01 19.50
C ALA A 363 -17.46 7.91 20.87
N LYS A 364 -17.44 9.01 21.64
CA LYS A 364 -16.87 9.03 23.00
C LYS A 364 -17.63 8.12 23.96
N ASP A 365 -18.97 8.13 23.93
CA ASP A 365 -19.77 7.28 24.82
C ASP A 365 -19.65 5.79 24.43
N ALA A 366 -19.64 5.50 23.12
CA ALA A 366 -19.38 4.14 22.61
C ALA A 366 -18.00 3.62 23.04
N LEU A 367 -16.95 4.43 22.88
CA LEU A 367 -15.60 4.07 23.31
C LEU A 367 -15.51 3.88 24.83
N LYS A 368 -16.13 4.78 25.61
CA LYS A 368 -16.16 4.68 27.08
C LYS A 368 -16.80 3.38 27.55
N ASP A 369 -17.87 2.93 26.89
CA ASP A 369 -18.54 1.70 27.27
C ASP A 369 -17.77 0.46 26.86
N PHE A 370 -17.26 0.44 25.62
CA PHE A 370 -16.37 -0.61 25.14
C PHE A 370 -15.14 -0.82 26.05
N LEU A 371 -14.54 0.26 26.56
CA LEU A 371 -13.38 0.17 27.45
C LEU A 371 -13.67 -0.51 28.80
N LYS A 372 -14.94 -0.71 29.20
CA LYS A 372 -15.29 -1.46 30.42
C LYS A 372 -15.10 -2.97 30.25
N GLU A 373 -15.16 -3.44 29.01
CA GLU A 373 -15.11 -4.87 28.64
C GLU A 373 -13.89 -5.21 27.77
N ALA A 374 -13.16 -4.20 27.27
CA ALA A 374 -11.99 -4.38 26.42
C ALA A 374 -10.85 -5.10 27.13
N GLU A 375 -10.30 -6.13 26.48
CA GLU A 375 -9.12 -6.84 26.99
C GLU A 375 -7.87 -5.93 27.03
N PRO A 376 -6.96 -6.11 28.01
CA PRO A 376 -5.74 -5.30 28.12
C PRO A 376 -4.89 -5.28 26.86
N LYS A 377 -4.84 -6.38 26.10
CA LYS A 377 -4.08 -6.47 24.84
C LYS A 377 -4.58 -5.48 23.78
N ILE A 378 -5.89 -5.23 23.73
CA ILE A 378 -6.50 -4.27 22.80
C ILE A 378 -6.17 -2.84 23.24
N VAL A 379 -6.29 -2.56 24.54
CA VAL A 379 -6.01 -1.25 25.14
C VAL A 379 -4.53 -0.87 25.02
N ASN A 380 -3.64 -1.87 25.06
CA ASN A 380 -2.19 -1.71 24.94
C ASN A 380 -1.66 -1.88 23.51
N SER A 381 -2.54 -1.96 22.51
CA SER A 381 -2.12 -2.01 21.11
C SER A 381 -1.33 -0.74 20.70
N PRO A 382 -0.51 -0.80 19.63
CA PRO A 382 0.35 0.32 19.25
C PRO A 382 -0.42 1.63 19.07
N LEU A 383 0.19 2.76 19.42
CA LEU A 383 -0.47 4.08 19.43
C LEU A 383 -1.13 4.44 18.10
N LEU A 384 -0.47 4.19 16.97
CA LEU A 384 -1.04 4.41 15.64
C LEU A 384 -2.27 3.53 15.39
N LEU A 385 -2.28 2.29 15.87
CA LEU A 385 -3.42 1.38 15.73
C LEU A 385 -4.62 1.87 16.55
N ARG A 386 -4.39 2.32 17.80
CA ARG A 386 -5.44 2.92 18.65
C ARG A 386 -6.05 4.18 18.05
N ARG A 387 -5.23 5.00 17.37
CA ARG A 387 -5.71 6.18 16.62
C ARG A 387 -6.64 5.77 15.48
N GLU A 388 -6.30 4.72 14.75
CA GLU A 388 -7.14 4.20 13.68
C GLU A 388 -8.45 3.60 14.21
N ILE A 389 -8.42 2.82 15.30
CA ILE A 389 -9.64 2.33 15.99
C ILE A 389 -10.57 3.51 16.34
N THR A 390 -10.01 4.58 16.92
CA THR A 390 -10.75 5.80 17.27
C THR A 390 -11.31 6.50 16.03
N ARG A 391 -10.56 6.52 14.93
CA ARG A 391 -10.98 7.08 13.64
C ARG A 391 -12.17 6.32 13.07
N TYR A 392 -12.16 4.99 13.11
CA TYR A 392 -13.26 4.16 12.61
C TYR A 392 -14.56 4.36 13.41
N VAL A 393 -14.51 4.36 14.75
CA VAL A 393 -15.72 4.60 15.56
C VAL A 393 -16.29 6.01 15.38
N LEU A 394 -15.44 7.02 15.21
CA LEU A 394 -15.87 8.38 14.89
C LEU A 394 -16.53 8.44 13.51
N PHE A 395 -15.94 7.77 12.52
CA PHE A 395 -16.48 7.71 11.17
C PHE A 395 -17.84 7.01 11.12
N GLU A 396 -17.99 5.87 11.81
CA GLU A 396 -19.28 5.17 11.88
C GLU A 396 -20.32 5.98 12.64
N SER A 397 -19.92 6.68 13.71
CA SER A 397 -20.80 7.62 14.43
C SER A 397 -21.27 8.77 13.54
N ARG A 398 -20.39 9.34 12.70
CA ARG A 398 -20.77 10.38 11.72
C ARG A 398 -21.78 9.86 10.71
N LYS A 399 -21.55 8.67 10.15
CA LYS A 399 -22.52 8.02 9.24
C LYS A 399 -23.85 7.74 9.92
N TYR A 400 -23.82 7.32 11.18
CA TYR A 400 -25.01 7.05 11.97
C TYR A 400 -25.84 8.31 12.20
N ILE A 401 -25.19 9.39 12.68
CA ILE A 401 -25.85 10.67 12.94
C ILE A 401 -26.33 11.32 11.64
N ALA A 402 -25.53 11.33 10.57
CA ALA A 402 -25.93 11.94 9.30
C ALA A 402 -27.23 11.33 8.74
N ARG A 403 -27.39 10.00 8.84
CA ARG A 403 -28.64 9.31 8.43
C ARG A 403 -29.85 9.69 9.27
N LYS A 404 -29.66 9.98 10.56
CA LYS A 404 -30.75 10.24 11.52
C LYS A 404 -30.94 11.72 11.84
N TRP A 405 -30.10 12.61 11.34
CA TRP A 405 -30.03 14.01 11.79
C TRP A 405 -31.38 14.73 11.76
N LYS A 406 -32.09 14.65 10.63
CA LYS A 406 -33.41 15.28 10.48
C LYS A 406 -34.42 14.78 11.53
N GLN A 407 -34.42 13.47 11.78
CA GLN A 407 -35.30 12.86 12.78
C GLN A 407 -34.92 13.28 14.20
N ILE A 408 -33.62 13.31 14.51
CA ILE A 408 -33.11 13.71 15.83
C ILE A 408 -33.54 15.16 16.13
N VAL A 409 -33.31 16.09 15.20
CA VAL A 409 -33.67 17.49 15.38
C VAL A 409 -35.18 17.63 15.62
N ALA A 410 -36.02 17.00 14.79
CA ALA A 410 -37.47 17.05 14.97
C ALA A 410 -37.91 16.55 16.36
N GLN A 411 -37.40 15.39 16.79
CA GLN A 411 -37.74 14.81 18.10
C GLN A 411 -37.27 15.65 19.28
N GLN A 412 -36.08 16.27 19.21
CA GLN A 412 -35.56 17.08 20.31
C GLN A 412 -36.24 18.44 20.40
N THR A 413 -36.76 18.98 19.29
CA THR A 413 -37.54 20.23 19.30
C THR A 413 -39.00 20.02 19.73
N GLU A 414 -39.59 18.86 19.42
CA GLU A 414 -40.97 18.52 19.84
C GLU A 414 -41.09 18.11 21.33
N ALA A 415 -40.04 17.53 21.92
CA ALA A 415 -40.05 17.06 23.31
C ALA A 415 -40.17 18.18 24.38
N SER A 416 -40.08 19.44 23.95
CA SER A 416 -40.19 20.64 24.80
C SER A 416 -41.56 21.34 24.69
N GLY A 417 -42.47 20.82 23.85
CA GLY A 417 -43.79 21.37 23.57
C GLY A 417 -44.91 20.87 24.47
#